data_AF-A0A951DYG5-F1
#
_entry.id   AF-A0A951DYG5-F1
#
_cell.length_a   1.000
_cell.length_b   1.000
_cell.length_c   1.000
_cell.angle_alpha   90.00
_cell.angle_beta   90.00
_cell.angle_gamma   90.00
#
_symmetry.space_group_name_H-M   'P 1'
#
loop_
_entity.id
_entity.type
_entity.pdbx_description
1 polymer ?
#
loop_
_entity_poly.entity_id
_entity_poly.type
_entity_poly.pdbx_seq_one_letter_code
_entity_poly.pdbx_strand_id
1 'polypeptide(L)'
;PVETQAEVDRFTNALSAVPEAEQCGWVKDRFGVSWQIVPRPLMRLIGGDDPGRAKRAFDAMMEMKRIDIAALERAADAVPPPS
;
A
#
# COMPACT_ATOMS: atom_id res chain seq x y z
N PRO A 1 11.07 4.67 2.27
CA PRO A 1 9.82 4.75 1.46
C PRO A 1 10.18 4.73 -0.02
N VAL A 2 9.37 4.06 -0.84
CA VAL A 2 9.57 3.97 -2.30
C VAL A 2 8.75 5.06 -3.02
N GLU A 3 9.09 5.39 -4.26
CA GLU A 3 8.43 6.45 -5.04
C GLU A 3 7.48 5.91 -6.09
N THR A 4 7.87 4.81 -6.73
CA THR A 4 7.20 4.33 -7.95
C THR A 4 6.67 2.92 -7.78
N GLN A 5 5.69 2.56 -8.62
CA GLN A 5 5.18 1.19 -8.67
C GLN A 5 6.29 0.19 -9.03
N ALA A 6 7.21 0.57 -9.91
CA ALA A 6 8.35 -0.27 -10.29
C ALA A 6 9.27 -0.60 -9.10
N GLU A 7 9.46 0.34 -8.18
CA GLU A 7 10.22 0.08 -6.96
C GLU A 7 9.43 -0.81 -5.98
N VAL A 8 8.12 -0.58 -5.83
CA VAL A 8 7.25 -1.49 -5.04
C VAL A 8 7.41 -2.91 -5.55
N ASP A 9 7.24 -3.12 -6.86
CA ASP A 9 7.34 -4.45 -7.47
C ASP A 9 8.74 -5.04 -7.31
N ARG A 10 9.79 -4.25 -7.54
CA ARG A 10 11.17 -4.72 -7.39
C ARG A 10 11.46 -5.22 -5.98
N PHE A 11 11.10 -4.44 -4.95
CA PHE A 11 11.39 -4.81 -3.57
C PHE A 11 10.49 -5.93 -3.08
N THR A 12 9.19 -5.92 -3.40
CA THR A 12 8.29 -7.02 -3.07
C THR A 12 8.77 -8.33 -3.71
N ASN A 13 9.15 -8.33 -4.99
CA ASN A 13 9.65 -9.53 -5.66
C ASN A 13 10.99 -10.02 -5.08
N ALA A 14 11.85 -9.12 -4.59
CA ALA A 14 13.14 -9.48 -4.01
C ALA A 14 13.03 -10.00 -2.56
N LEU A 15 12.04 -9.52 -1.80
CA LEU A 15 11.93 -9.76 -0.37
C LEU A 15 10.78 -10.69 0.03
N SER A 16 9.83 -11.00 -0.85
CA SER A 16 8.74 -11.92 -0.52
C SER A 16 9.14 -13.38 -0.74
N ALA A 17 9.68 -13.99 0.31
CA ALA A 17 9.99 -15.42 0.33
C ALA A 17 8.90 -16.27 1.01
N VAL A 18 7.98 -15.63 1.75
CA VAL A 18 6.88 -16.30 2.47
C VAL A 18 5.54 -15.65 2.06
N PRO A 19 4.84 -16.18 1.04
CA PRO A 19 3.62 -15.58 0.49
C PRO A 19 2.47 -15.40 1.49
N GLU A 20 2.40 -16.25 2.52
CA GLU A 20 1.39 -16.17 3.58
C GLU A 20 1.64 -15.00 4.53
N ALA A 21 2.85 -14.45 4.56
CA ALA A 21 3.20 -13.28 5.35
C ALA A 21 2.89 -11.96 4.62
N GLU A 22 2.43 -12.01 3.36
CA GLU A 22 2.11 -10.82 2.59
C GLU A 22 0.77 -10.21 3.02
N GLN A 23 0.80 -8.97 3.51
CA GLN A 23 -0.41 -8.19 3.77
C GLN A 23 -0.09 -6.69 3.91
N CYS A 24 -0.87 -5.81 3.29
CA CYS A 24 -0.73 -4.35 3.38
C CYS A 24 0.70 -3.83 3.12
N GLY A 25 1.38 -4.39 2.11
CA GLY A 25 2.76 -4.07 1.77
C GLY A 25 3.82 -4.74 2.67
N TRP A 26 3.41 -5.52 3.67
CA TRP A 26 4.34 -6.38 4.41
C TRP A 26 4.78 -7.57 3.57
N VAL A 27 6.04 -7.93 3.70
CA VAL A 27 6.65 -9.13 3.12
C VAL A 27 7.64 -9.70 4.13
N LYS A 28 7.99 -10.98 3.96
CA LYS A 28 9.00 -11.65 4.78
C LYS A 28 10.04 -12.31 3.90
N ASP A 29 11.31 -11.98 4.17
CA ASP A 29 12.43 -12.51 3.39
C ASP A 29 12.80 -13.94 3.78
N ARG A 30 13.75 -14.51 3.03
CA ARG A 30 14.21 -15.91 3.22
C ARG A 30 14.86 -16.16 4.59
N PHE A 31 15.22 -15.11 5.31
CA PHE A 31 15.81 -15.18 6.65
C PHE A 31 14.76 -14.97 7.74
N GLY A 32 13.49 -14.76 7.37
CA GLY A 32 12.40 -14.54 8.30
C GLY A 32 12.24 -13.08 8.75
N VAL A 33 13.00 -12.15 8.16
CA VAL A 33 12.90 -10.72 8.49
C VAL A 33 11.69 -10.11 7.79
N SER A 34 10.87 -9.39 8.55
CA SER A 34 9.69 -8.69 8.04
C SER A 34 10.07 -7.30 7.55
N TRP A 35 9.61 -6.97 6.35
CA TRP A 35 9.78 -5.67 5.70
C TRP A 35 8.42 -5.11 5.34
N GLN A 36 8.26 -3.79 5.39
CA GLN A 36 7.08 -3.12 4.85
C GLN A 36 7.47 -2.20 3.70
N ILE A 37 6.92 -2.48 2.53
CA ILE A 37 7.14 -1.68 1.31
C ILE A 37 6.08 -0.59 1.25
N VAL A 38 6.42 0.59 1.78
CA VAL A 38 5.49 1.72 1.88
C VAL A 38 5.85 2.79 0.84
N PRO A 39 4.98 3.06 -0.16
CA PRO A 39 5.19 4.12 -1.13
C PRO A 39 4.87 5.51 -0.53
N ARG A 40 5.59 6.55 -0.96
CA ARG A 40 5.35 7.94 -0.53
C ARG A 40 3.91 8.43 -0.81
N PRO A 41 3.28 8.11 -1.96
CA PRO A 41 1.86 8.39 -2.18
C PRO A 41 0.94 7.89 -1.05
N LEU A 42 1.11 6.66 -0.57
CA LEU A 42 0.30 6.11 0.53
C LEU A 42 0.45 6.94 1.83
N MET A 43 1.68 7.32 2.18
CA MET A 43 1.93 8.17 3.35
C MET A 43 1.26 9.55 3.22
N ARG A 44 1.29 10.14 2.02
CA ARG A 44 0.65 11.44 1.74
C ARG A 44 -0.88 11.36 1.78
N LEU A 45 -1.46 10.26 1.30
CA LEU A 45 -2.91 10.05 1.33
C LEU A 45 -3.43 9.87 2.76
N ILE A 46 -2.78 9.01 3.55
CA ILE A 46 -3.22 8.72 4.93
C ILE A 46 -2.91 9.88 5.88
N GLY A 47 -1.79 10.59 5.68
CA GLY A 47 -1.39 11.73 6.52
C GLY A 47 -1.86 13.10 6.04
N GLY A 48 -2.73 13.17 5.03
CA GLY A 48 -3.24 14.43 4.49
C GLY A 48 -4.42 15.01 5.28
N ASP A 49 -4.79 16.26 4.95
CA ASP A 49 -5.83 17.02 5.65
C ASP A 49 -7.28 16.63 5.29
N ASP A 50 -7.47 15.64 4.40
CA ASP A 50 -8.78 15.12 4.00
C ASP A 50 -9.01 13.74 4.63
N PRO A 51 -9.75 13.65 5.77
CA PRO A 51 -9.99 12.39 6.45
C PRO A 51 -10.80 11.39 5.62
N GLY A 52 -11.63 11.88 4.70
CA GLY A 52 -12.44 11.04 3.81
C GLY A 52 -11.56 10.32 2.78
N ARG A 53 -10.66 11.06 2.13
CA ARG A 53 -9.65 10.50 1.22
C ARG A 53 -8.71 9.55 1.96
N ALA A 54 -8.23 9.95 3.14
CA ALA A 54 -7.36 9.12 3.98
C ALA A 54 -8.03 7.78 4.34
N LYS A 55 -9.30 7.81 4.76
CA LYS A 55 -10.05 6.60 5.09
C LYS A 55 -10.19 5.68 3.89
N ARG A 56 -10.59 6.18 2.71
CA ARG A 56 -10.75 5.34 1.52
C ARG A 56 -9.43 4.75 1.03
N ALA A 57 -8.34 5.51 1.08
CA ALA A 57 -7.01 5.00 0.78
C ALA A 57 -6.59 3.89 1.76
N PHE A 58 -6.86 4.08 3.05
CA PHE A 58 -6.58 3.07 4.09
C PHE A 58 -7.42 1.80 3.90
N ASP A 59 -8.73 1.95 3.66
CA ASP A 59 -9.64 0.82 3.41
C ASP A 59 -9.14 0.00 2.20
N ALA A 60 -8.77 0.67 1.10
CA ALA A 60 -8.23 -0.01 -0.08
C ALA A 60 -6.89 -0.71 0.21
N MET A 61 -5.99 -0.10 0.99
CA MET A 61 -4.72 -0.71 1.40
C MET A 61 -4.94 -2.00 2.20
N MET A 62 -6.00 -2.08 3.01
CA MET A 62 -6.30 -3.26 3.83
C MET A 62 -6.66 -4.50 3.01
N GLU A 63 -7.15 -4.31 1.79
CA GLU A 63 -7.49 -5.38 0.85
C GLU A 63 -6.28 -5.82 0.00
N MET A 64 -5.18 -5.08 0.07
CA MET A 64 -3.99 -5.31 -0.76
C MET A 64 -2.95 -6.15 -0.02
N LYS A 65 -2.42 -7.18 -0.68
CA LYS A 65 -1.16 -7.81 -0.29
C LYS A 65 0.03 -6.94 -0.69
N ARG A 66 0.14 -6.69 -2.00
CA ARG A 66 1.10 -5.78 -2.61
C ARG A 66 0.42 -4.44 -2.88
N ILE A 67 1.10 -3.34 -2.56
CA ILE A 67 0.56 -1.99 -2.76
C ILE A 67 0.50 -1.65 -4.26
N ASP A 68 -0.66 -1.18 -4.70
CA ASP A 68 -0.87 -0.54 -5.99
C ASP A 68 -1.12 0.95 -5.77
N ILE A 69 -0.17 1.78 -6.18
CA ILE A 69 -0.21 3.24 -5.99
C ILE A 69 -1.43 3.85 -6.71
N ALA A 70 -1.70 3.43 -7.95
CA ALA A 70 -2.78 4.00 -8.74
C ALA A 70 -4.15 3.57 -8.22
N ALA A 71 -4.27 2.35 -7.68
CA ALA A 71 -5.49 1.90 -7.02
C ALA A 71 -5.76 2.68 -5.73
N LEU A 72 -4.73 2.99 -4.94
CA LEU A 72 -4.87 3.82 -3.74
C LEU A 72 -5.35 5.24 -4.07
N GLU A 73 -4.76 5.87 -5.08
CA GLU A 73 -5.17 7.21 -5.54
C GLU A 73 -6.62 7.19 -6.05
N ARG A 74 -6.99 6.20 -6.88
CA ARG A 74 -8.37 6.04 -7.35
C ARG A 74 -9.36 5.81 -6.21
N ALA A 75 -9.02 4.99 -5.22
CA ALA A 75 -9.87 4.76 -4.06
C ALA A 75 -10.02 6.03 -3.22
N ALA A 76 -8.93 6.77 -3.00
CA ALA A 76 -8.97 8.04 -2.31
C ALA A 76 -9.90 9.04 -3.01
N ASP A 77 -9.83 9.13 -4.33
CA ASP A 77 -10.59 10.11 -5.11
C ASP A 77 -12.01 9.64 -5.50
N ALA A 78 -12.35 8.38 -5.23
CA ALA A 78 -13.71 7.87 -5.40
C ALA A 78 -14.65 8.61 -4.45
N VAL A 79 -15.56 9.42 -5.00
CA VAL A 79 -16.63 10.08 -4.23
C VAL A 79 -17.69 9.03 -3.89
N PRO A 80 -17.93 8.69 -2.62
CA PRO A 80 -19.08 7.86 -2.28
C PRO A 80 -20.37 8.64 -2.59
N PRO A 81 -21.45 7.98 -3.05
CA PRO A 81 -22.72 8.65 -3.24
C PRO A 81 -23.15 9.33 -1.94
N PRO A 82 -23.77 10.52 -1.99
CA PRO A 82 -24.30 11.15 -0.78
C PRO A 82 -25.26 10.18 -0.09
N SER A 83 -25.07 10.00 1.21
CA SER A 83 -25.98 9.23 2.08
C SER A 83 -27.34 9.89 2.18
#